data_AF-A0A972DRU7-F1
#
_entry.id   AF-A0A972DRU7-F1
#
_cell.length_a   1.000
_cell.length_b   1.000
_cell.length_c   1.000
_cell.angle_alpha   90.00
_cell.angle_beta   90.00
_cell.angle_gamma   90.00
#
_symmetry.space_group_name_H-M   'P 1'
#
loop_
_entity.id
_entity.type
_entity.pdbx_description
1 polymer ?
#
loop_
_entity_poly.entity_id
_entity_poly.type
_entity_poly.pdbx_seq_one_letter_code
_entity_poly.pdbx_strand_id
1 'polypeptide(L)'
;MSSSPIAPESRSAEDLDRLYRQRMHRFVTAMRNAKADRVPIRPFLAEFCGKLTGHDVMQVTHDFEQAFAAVRKTARLLDVDALVGNMVYVWTGLVQALGLKYYGIPGINSRPDCGFQYLEPPEDKAWMRPEEYDHLIDDPTGYLYEVWLPRIS
;
A
#
# COMPACT_ATOMS: atom_id res chain seq x y z
N MET A 1 16.27 -23.16 -16.50
CA MET A 1 16.88 -21.85 -16.79
C MET A 1 17.45 -21.33 -15.47
N SER A 2 18.78 -21.25 -15.37
CA SER A 2 19.45 -20.78 -14.15
C SER A 2 19.23 -19.27 -14.02
N SER A 3 18.39 -18.87 -13.05
CA SER A 3 18.22 -17.46 -12.69
C SER A 3 19.51 -16.99 -12.02
N SER A 4 20.31 -16.19 -12.71
CA SER A 4 21.36 -15.40 -12.07
C SER A 4 20.78 -14.66 -10.87
N PRO A 5 21.46 -14.64 -9.71
CA PRO A 5 20.93 -13.94 -8.55
C PRO A 5 20.79 -12.45 -8.85
N ILE A 6 19.60 -11.89 -8.62
CA ILE A 6 19.33 -10.43 -8.63
C ILE A 6 19.89 -9.77 -7.36
N ALA A 7 20.94 -10.36 -6.77
CA ALA A 7 21.58 -9.82 -5.58
C ALA A 7 22.80 -9.02 -6.06
N PRO A 8 22.87 -7.70 -5.79
CA PRO A 8 24.08 -6.96 -6.07
C PRO A 8 25.21 -7.50 -5.20
N GLU A 9 26.41 -7.55 -5.77
CA GLU A 9 27.68 -7.76 -5.06
C GLU A 9 27.72 -6.90 -3.77
N SER A 10 28.46 -7.35 -2.76
CA SER A 10 28.58 -6.63 -1.49
C SER A 10 29.07 -5.20 -1.73
N ARG A 11 28.18 -4.21 -1.60
CA ARG A 11 28.51 -2.77 -1.74
C ARG A 11 29.14 -2.26 -0.45
N SER A 12 30.13 -1.37 -0.57
CA SER A 12 30.70 -0.66 0.58
C SER A 12 29.66 0.29 1.21
N ALA A 13 29.88 0.70 2.46
CA ALA A 13 29.03 1.70 3.11
C ALA A 13 29.00 3.03 2.35
N GLU A 14 30.13 3.44 1.78
CA GLU A 14 30.26 4.66 0.98
C GLU A 14 29.46 4.57 -0.33
N ASP A 15 29.51 3.41 -1.00
CA ASP A 15 28.72 3.18 -2.22
C ASP A 15 27.22 3.18 -1.94
N LEU A 16 26.80 2.60 -0.81
CA LEU A 16 25.40 2.59 -0.37
C LEU A 16 24.90 4.00 -0.04
N ASP A 17 25.69 4.82 0.65
CA ASP A 17 25.35 6.21 0.95
C ASP A 17 25.25 7.04 -0.34
N ARG A 18 26.22 6.89 -1.26
CA ARG A 18 26.18 7.56 -2.57
C ARG A 18 24.93 7.18 -3.36
N LEU A 19 24.59 5.89 -3.41
CA LEU A 19 23.39 5.41 -4.09
C LEU A 19 22.12 5.95 -3.44
N TYR A 20 22.04 5.93 -2.10
CA TYR A 20 20.91 6.48 -1.36
C TYR A 20 20.70 7.96 -1.70
N ARG A 21 21.75 8.78 -1.63
CA ARG A 21 21.69 10.21 -1.96
C ARG A 21 21.25 10.44 -3.39
N GLN A 22 21.77 9.66 -4.35
CA GLN A 22 21.36 9.74 -5.75
C GLN A 22 19.87 9.44 -5.93
N ARG A 23 19.37 8.34 -5.33
CA ARG A 23 17.95 7.95 -5.40
C ARG A 23 17.04 8.97 -4.73
N MET A 24 17.43 9.45 -3.55
CA MET A 24 16.69 10.48 -2.81
C MET A 24 16.61 11.76 -3.63
N HIS A 25 17.74 12.23 -4.18
CA HIS A 25 17.75 13.44 -5.01
C HIS A 25 16.85 13.29 -6.24
N ARG A 26 16.95 12.16 -6.97
CA ARG A 26 16.06 11.84 -8.10
C ARG A 26 14.58 11.89 -7.71
N PHE A 27 14.22 11.18 -6.65
CA PHE A 27 12.84 11.06 -6.20
C PHE A 27 12.25 12.40 -5.75
N VAL A 28 12.96 13.15 -4.90
CA VAL A 28 12.50 14.45 -4.40
C VAL A 28 12.42 15.50 -5.51
N THR A 29 13.37 15.49 -6.46
CA THR A 29 13.34 16.41 -7.61
C THR A 29 12.09 16.18 -8.46
N ALA A 30 11.76 14.92 -8.76
CA ALA A 30 10.54 14.57 -9.48
C ALA A 30 9.28 14.96 -8.70
N MET A 31 9.22 14.69 -7.39
CA MET A 31 8.10 15.10 -6.53
C MET A 31 7.88 16.62 -6.47
N ARG A 32 8.91 17.42 -6.77
CA ARG A 32 8.86 18.88 -6.86
C ARG A 32 8.55 19.40 -8.27
N ASN A 33 8.14 18.53 -9.20
CA ASN A 33 7.88 18.85 -10.61
C ASN A 33 9.10 19.43 -11.36
N ALA A 34 10.32 19.09 -10.91
CA ALA A 34 11.56 19.47 -11.59
C ALA A 34 12.14 18.30 -12.41
N LYS A 35 13.08 18.59 -13.30
CA LYS A 35 13.73 17.58 -14.15
C LYS A 35 14.82 16.83 -13.37
N ALA A 36 14.52 15.59 -12.97
CA ALA A 36 15.49 14.67 -12.38
C ALA A 36 16.47 14.12 -13.44
N ASP A 37 17.52 13.43 -12.99
CA ASP A 37 18.51 12.76 -13.84
C ASP A 37 17.89 11.65 -14.71
N ARG A 38 16.83 10.98 -14.19
CA ARG A 38 15.94 10.07 -14.91
C ARG A 38 14.61 9.90 -14.16
N VAL A 39 13.64 9.25 -14.78
CA VAL A 39 12.34 8.94 -14.13
C VAL A 39 12.59 8.00 -12.93
N PRO A 40 12.13 8.35 -11.70
CA PRO A 40 12.25 7.46 -10.55
C PRO A 40 11.31 6.27 -10.64
N ILE A 41 11.79 5.10 -10.20
CA ILE A 41 11.00 3.87 -10.12
C ILE A 41 10.49 3.68 -8.68
N ARG A 42 9.18 3.83 -8.50
CA ARG A 42 8.46 3.62 -7.23
C ARG A 42 7.13 2.89 -7.49
N PRO A 43 7.15 1.54 -7.62
CA PRO A 43 5.94 0.78 -7.92
C PRO A 43 5.02 0.64 -6.69
N PHE A 44 3.72 0.47 -6.94
CA PHE A 44 2.73 0.09 -5.94
C PHE A 44 2.55 -1.43 -5.95
N LEU A 45 3.17 -2.10 -4.96
CA LEU A 45 3.28 -3.55 -4.88
C LEU A 45 2.38 -4.20 -3.81
N ALA A 46 1.98 -3.47 -2.76
CA ALA A 46 1.08 -3.99 -1.71
C ALA A 46 1.43 -5.43 -1.25
N GLU A 47 0.48 -6.36 -1.27
CA GLU A 47 0.63 -7.76 -0.88
C GLU A 47 1.66 -8.54 -1.73
N PHE A 48 2.02 -8.05 -2.93
CA PHE A 48 3.09 -8.64 -3.74
C PHE A 48 4.44 -8.61 -3.02
N CYS A 49 4.69 -7.60 -2.17
CA CYS A 49 5.90 -7.58 -1.34
C CYS A 49 5.97 -8.84 -0.45
N GLY A 50 4.86 -9.26 0.14
CA GLY A 50 4.77 -10.49 0.93
C GLY A 50 5.09 -11.71 0.06
N LYS A 51 4.35 -11.88 -1.05
CA LYS A 51 4.53 -13.01 -1.98
C LYS A 51 5.95 -13.14 -2.50
N LEU A 52 6.58 -12.04 -2.92
CA LEU A 52 7.95 -12.03 -3.44
C LEU A 52 8.98 -12.44 -2.37
N THR A 53 8.68 -12.20 -1.09
CA THR A 53 9.65 -12.36 0.00
C THR A 53 9.44 -13.62 0.84
N GLY A 54 8.39 -14.39 0.55
CA GLY A 54 8.05 -15.64 1.21
C GLY A 54 7.03 -15.51 2.35
N HIS A 55 6.37 -14.36 2.48
CA HIS A 55 5.29 -14.17 3.44
C HIS A 55 3.94 -14.43 2.76
N ASP A 56 2.99 -14.98 3.52
CA ASP A 56 1.61 -15.07 3.07
C ASP A 56 0.90 -13.69 3.17
N VAL A 57 -0.24 -13.57 2.49
CA VAL A 57 -0.98 -12.30 2.41
C VAL A 57 -1.55 -11.89 3.77
N MET A 58 -2.08 -12.87 4.51
CA MET A 58 -2.61 -12.68 5.85
C MET A 58 -1.53 -12.11 6.79
N GLN A 59 -0.35 -12.71 6.86
CA GLN A 59 0.79 -12.30 7.67
C GLN A 59 1.14 -10.82 7.49
N VAL A 60 1.37 -10.38 6.25
CA VAL A 60 1.70 -8.97 5.97
C VAL A 60 0.51 -8.02 6.17
N THR A 61 -0.70 -8.55 6.30
CA THR A 61 -1.91 -7.76 6.58
C THR A 61 -2.13 -7.55 8.08
N HIS A 62 -1.84 -8.57 8.90
CA HIS A 62 -2.03 -8.53 10.35
C HIS A 62 -0.80 -8.05 11.12
N ASP A 63 0.39 -8.16 10.53
CA ASP A 63 1.67 -7.80 11.17
C ASP A 63 2.43 -6.77 10.32
N PHE A 64 2.46 -5.52 10.81
CA PHE A 64 3.11 -4.42 10.11
C PHE A 64 4.64 -4.54 10.10
N GLU A 65 5.26 -5.23 11.06
CA GLU A 65 6.70 -5.46 11.09
C GLU A 65 7.10 -6.46 10.00
N GLN A 66 6.31 -7.53 9.83
CA GLN A 66 6.48 -8.46 8.72
C GLN A 66 6.26 -7.77 7.36
N ALA A 67 5.22 -6.93 7.26
CA ALA A 67 4.99 -6.12 6.07
C ALA A 67 6.20 -5.21 5.77
N PHE A 68 6.74 -4.51 6.77
CA PHE A 68 7.90 -3.65 6.59
C PHE A 68 9.16 -4.42 6.20
N ALA A 69 9.41 -5.58 6.81
CA ALA A 69 10.51 -6.47 6.47
C ALA A 69 10.41 -6.95 5.02
N ALA A 70 9.21 -7.35 4.58
CA ALA A 70 8.91 -7.73 3.20
C ALA A 70 9.22 -6.58 2.24
N VAL A 71 8.72 -5.37 2.50
CA VAL A 71 8.98 -4.17 1.69
C VAL A 71 10.48 -3.90 1.54
N ARG A 72 11.24 -3.92 2.63
CA ARG A 72 12.69 -3.69 2.60
C ARG A 72 13.42 -4.72 1.75
N LYS A 73 13.02 -5.99 1.83
CA LYS A 73 13.60 -7.07 1.02
C LYS A 73 13.19 -6.92 -0.45
N THR A 74 11.94 -6.58 -0.75
CA THR A 74 11.48 -6.26 -2.11
C THR A 74 12.25 -5.09 -2.72
N ALA A 75 12.47 -4.00 -1.96
CA ALA A 75 13.24 -2.86 -2.44
C ALA A 75 14.65 -3.24 -2.88
N ARG A 76 15.29 -4.14 -2.13
CA ARG A 76 16.62 -4.67 -2.47
C ARG A 76 16.59 -5.58 -3.70
N LEU A 77 15.61 -6.48 -3.78
CA LEU A 77 15.46 -7.44 -4.89
C LEU A 77 15.14 -6.76 -6.22
N LEU A 78 14.30 -5.73 -6.20
CA LEU A 78 13.87 -5.03 -7.42
C LEU A 78 14.73 -3.82 -7.77
N ASP A 79 15.68 -3.47 -6.89
CA ASP A 79 16.60 -2.33 -7.03
C ASP A 79 15.91 -1.00 -7.38
N VAL A 80 14.73 -0.77 -6.78
CA VAL A 80 13.89 0.42 -7.01
C VAL A 80 14.42 1.66 -6.28
N ASP A 81 13.95 2.84 -6.70
CA ASP A 81 14.38 4.11 -6.11
C ASP A 81 13.70 4.41 -4.77
N ALA A 82 12.43 4.02 -4.63
CA ALA A 82 11.65 4.19 -3.40
C ALA A 82 10.49 3.17 -3.31
N LEU A 83 10.05 2.87 -2.09
CA LEU A 83 8.78 2.20 -1.77
C LEU A 83 8.12 2.89 -0.58
N VAL A 84 6.82 2.68 -0.36
CA VAL A 84 6.14 3.09 0.87
C VAL A 84 6.63 2.21 2.01
N GLY A 85 6.88 2.77 3.20
CA GLY A 85 7.38 2.03 4.36
C GLY A 85 6.53 0.79 4.68
N ASN A 86 5.23 0.94 4.82
CA ASN A 86 4.30 -0.19 4.81
C ASN A 86 3.46 -0.15 3.52
N MET A 87 3.63 -1.16 2.67
CA MET A 87 2.87 -1.28 1.42
C MET A 87 1.45 -1.82 1.65
N VAL A 88 1.17 -2.44 2.80
CA VAL A 88 -0.18 -2.82 3.25
C VAL A 88 -0.65 -1.80 4.29
N TYR A 89 -0.94 -0.59 3.81
CA TYR A 89 -1.31 0.54 4.68
C TYR A 89 -2.63 0.31 5.44
N VAL A 90 -3.61 -0.32 4.79
CA VAL A 90 -4.93 -0.62 5.35
C VAL A 90 -4.85 -1.88 6.23
N TRP A 91 -3.81 -2.01 7.06
CA TRP A 91 -3.57 -3.19 7.89
C TRP A 91 -4.71 -3.43 8.89
N THR A 92 -4.84 -4.68 9.37
CA THR A 92 -5.98 -5.13 10.19
C THR A 92 -6.30 -4.21 11.36
N GLY A 93 -5.28 -3.76 12.09
CA GLY A 93 -5.46 -2.89 13.24
C GLY A 93 -6.16 -1.58 12.89
N LEU A 94 -5.86 -0.97 11.74
CA LEU A 94 -6.52 0.25 11.29
C LEU A 94 -8.00 0.00 10.98
N VAL A 95 -8.29 -1.04 10.22
CA VAL A 95 -9.65 -1.38 9.78
C VAL A 95 -10.55 -1.69 10.98
N GLN A 96 -10.05 -2.49 11.91
CA GLN A 96 -10.79 -2.87 13.11
C GLN A 96 -10.95 -1.70 14.09
N ALA A 97 -9.92 -0.87 14.28
CA ALA A 97 -9.99 0.28 15.18
C ALA A 97 -11.02 1.32 14.71
N LEU A 98 -11.18 1.48 13.40
CA LEU A 98 -12.18 2.36 12.80
C LEU A 98 -13.54 1.69 12.62
N GLY A 99 -13.69 0.40 12.95
CA GLY A 99 -14.96 -0.32 12.79
C GLY A 99 -15.40 -0.53 11.33
N LEU A 100 -14.49 -0.41 10.36
CA LEU A 100 -14.88 -0.36 8.94
C LEU A 100 -15.56 -1.66 8.50
N LYS A 101 -16.78 -1.53 7.97
CA LYS A 101 -17.68 -2.63 7.55
C LYS A 101 -17.50 -3.05 6.10
N TYR A 102 -16.85 -2.21 5.28
CA TYR A 102 -16.72 -2.42 3.84
C TYR A 102 -15.39 -3.09 3.43
N TYR A 103 -14.48 -3.32 4.38
CA TYR A 103 -13.21 -4.01 4.13
C TYR A 103 -13.29 -5.48 4.55
N GLY A 104 -13.12 -6.36 3.58
CA GLY A 104 -12.94 -7.79 3.80
C GLY A 104 -11.49 -8.10 4.14
N ILE A 105 -11.21 -8.31 5.43
CA ILE A 105 -9.85 -8.53 5.93
C ILE A 105 -9.41 -9.99 5.62
N PRO A 106 -8.24 -10.20 5.00
CA PRO A 106 -7.67 -11.52 4.73
C PRO A 106 -7.62 -12.42 5.96
N GLY A 107 -8.24 -13.59 5.91
CA GLY A 107 -8.29 -14.56 7.01
C GLY A 107 -9.33 -14.26 8.10
N ILE A 108 -10.05 -13.14 8.02
CA ILE A 108 -11.18 -12.81 8.91
C ILE A 108 -12.49 -12.83 8.13
N ASN A 109 -12.62 -11.98 7.12
CA ASN A 109 -13.83 -11.85 6.30
C ASN A 109 -13.63 -12.41 4.89
N SER A 110 -12.38 -12.56 4.45
CA SER A 110 -12.01 -13.07 3.14
C SER A 110 -10.96 -14.19 3.26
N ARG A 111 -10.66 -14.88 2.15
CA ARG A 111 -9.66 -15.96 2.15
C ARG A 111 -8.28 -15.42 2.53
N PRO A 112 -7.45 -16.18 3.26
CA PRO A 112 -6.16 -15.71 3.78
C PRO A 112 -5.09 -15.44 2.71
N ASP A 113 -5.29 -15.94 1.48
CA ASP A 113 -4.40 -15.75 0.33
C ASP A 113 -4.86 -14.65 -0.65
N CYS A 114 -5.99 -14.00 -0.35
CA CYS A 114 -6.52 -12.86 -1.08
C CYS A 114 -6.18 -11.57 -0.32
N GLY A 115 -5.87 -10.49 -1.05
CA GLY A 115 -5.73 -9.16 -0.44
C GLY A 115 -7.08 -8.61 0.03
N PHE A 116 -7.10 -7.39 0.55
CA PHE A 116 -8.33 -6.72 0.96
C PHE A 116 -9.40 -6.76 -0.13
N GLN A 117 -10.62 -7.16 0.24
CA GLN A 117 -11.77 -7.16 -0.66
C GLN A 117 -12.75 -6.07 -0.26
N TYR A 118 -13.50 -5.56 -1.23
CA TYR A 118 -14.66 -4.72 -0.95
C TYR A 118 -15.84 -5.60 -0.56
N LEU A 119 -16.45 -5.31 0.60
CA LEU A 119 -17.71 -5.91 1.03
C LEU A 119 -18.84 -4.99 0.61
N GLU A 120 -19.45 -5.33 -0.52
CA GLU A 120 -20.62 -4.61 -1.03
C GLU A 120 -21.84 -4.90 -0.13
N PRO A 121 -22.52 -3.85 0.39
CA PRO A 121 -23.73 -4.04 1.15
C PRO A 121 -24.88 -4.37 0.18
N PRO A 122 -25.99 -4.94 0.68
CA PRO A 122 -27.23 -5.00 -0.08
C PRO A 122 -27.62 -3.62 -0.66
N GLU A 123 -28.29 -3.61 -1.81
CA GLU A 123 -28.65 -2.38 -2.53
C GLU A 123 -29.50 -1.41 -1.68
N ASP A 124 -30.41 -1.93 -0.84
CA ASP A 124 -31.22 -1.16 0.10
C ASP A 124 -30.40 -0.54 1.26
N LYS A 125 -29.14 -0.98 1.40
CA LYS A 125 -28.16 -0.50 2.37
C LYS A 125 -26.89 0.01 1.69
N ALA A 126 -26.98 0.42 0.43
CA ALA A 126 -25.88 1.05 -0.28
C ALA A 126 -25.27 2.16 0.60
N TRP A 127 -23.94 2.14 0.73
CA TRP A 127 -23.23 3.12 1.55
C TRP A 127 -23.51 4.56 1.09
N MET A 128 -23.70 4.75 -0.23
CA MET A 128 -24.20 5.96 -0.89
C MET A 128 -25.34 5.55 -1.82
N ARG A 129 -26.46 6.23 -1.69
CA ARG A 129 -27.66 6.01 -2.47
C ARG A 129 -27.66 6.92 -3.70
N PRO A 130 -28.36 6.55 -4.78
CA PRO A 130 -28.42 7.36 -6.00
C PRO A 130 -28.94 8.79 -5.78
N GLU A 131 -29.75 9.01 -4.76
CA GLU A 131 -30.34 10.33 -4.46
C GLU A 131 -29.36 11.25 -3.71
N GLU A 132 -28.17 10.77 -3.35
CA GLU A 132 -27.22 11.49 -2.50
C GLU A 132 -26.10 12.18 -3.28
N TYR A 133 -26.09 12.10 -4.62
CA TYR A 133 -25.07 12.74 -5.45
C TYR A 133 -25.04 14.26 -5.29
N ASP A 134 -26.20 14.91 -5.23
CA ASP A 134 -26.25 16.37 -5.06
C ASP A 134 -25.63 16.79 -3.72
N HIS A 135 -25.90 16.04 -2.65
CA HIS A 135 -25.31 16.30 -1.32
C HIS A 135 -23.78 16.09 -1.33
N LEU A 136 -23.28 15.03 -1.98
CA LEU A 136 -21.85 14.81 -2.15
C LEU A 136 -21.19 15.93 -2.96
N ILE A 137 -21.85 16.43 -4.01
CA ILE A 137 -21.30 17.47 -4.90
C ILE A 137 -21.24 18.82 -4.17
N ASP A 138 -22.28 19.17 -3.41
CA ASP A 138 -22.39 20.45 -2.70
C ASP A 138 -21.35 20.59 -1.59
N ASP A 139 -21.16 19.55 -0.77
CA ASP A 139 -20.11 19.49 0.25
C ASP A 139 -19.53 18.07 0.40
N PRO A 140 -18.46 17.75 -0.35
CA PRO A 140 -17.84 16.43 -0.28
C PRO A 140 -17.29 16.09 1.12
N THR A 141 -16.85 17.09 1.87
CA THR A 141 -16.25 16.85 3.20
C THR A 141 -17.36 16.57 4.22
N GLY A 142 -18.37 17.43 4.28
CA GLY A 142 -19.56 17.23 5.10
C GLY A 142 -20.23 15.89 4.83
N TYR A 143 -20.48 15.57 3.56
CA TYR A 143 -21.06 14.27 3.18
C TYR A 143 -20.22 13.08 3.68
N LEU A 144 -18.90 13.12 3.49
CA LEU A 144 -18.03 12.04 3.92
C LEU A 144 -18.05 11.83 5.43
N TYR A 145 -18.05 12.90 6.24
CA TYR A 145 -18.03 12.80 7.69
C TYR A 145 -19.39 12.54 8.32
N GLU A 146 -20.45 13.15 7.80
CA GLU A 146 -21.78 13.14 8.43
C GLU A 146 -22.66 12.02 7.90
N VAL A 147 -22.45 11.57 6.65
CA VAL A 147 -23.30 10.57 6.00
C VAL A 147 -22.54 9.27 5.72
N TRP A 148 -21.45 9.33 4.98
CA TRP A 148 -20.75 8.14 4.50
C TRP A 148 -20.02 7.40 5.63
N LEU A 149 -19.15 8.10 6.37
CA LEU A 149 -18.32 7.50 7.41
C LEU A 149 -19.15 6.75 8.46
N PRO A 150 -20.23 7.30 9.04
CA PRO A 150 -21.06 6.59 10.02
C PRO A 150 -21.74 5.33 9.48
N ARG A 151 -21.93 5.23 8.15
CA ARG A 151 -22.50 4.01 7.54
C ARG A 151 -21.42 2.94 7.40
N ILE A 152 -20.25 3.33 6.88
CA ILE A 152 -19.14 2.41 6.63
C ILE A 152 -18.37 2.00 7.89
N SER A 153 -18.53 2.69 9.04
CA SER A 153 -17.90 2.38 10.35
C SER A 153 -18.90 1.90 11.39
#